data_AF-A0A285DR09-F1
#
_entry.id   AF-A0A285DR09-F1
#
_cell.length_a   1.000
_cell.length_b   1.000
_cell.length_c   1.000
_cell.angle_alpha   90.00
_cell.angle_beta   90.00
_cell.angle_gamma   90.00
#
_symmetry.space_group_name_H-M   'P 1'
#
loop_
_entity.id
_entity.type
_entity.pdbx_description
1 polymer ?
#
loop_
_entity_poly.entity_id
_entity_poly.type
_entity_poly.pdbx_seq_one_letter_code
_entity_poly.pdbx_strand_id
1 'polypeptide(L)'
;MYRCLLDRGRAVPAEIANSLGVSETDVLRSASRLRELGLLHGSAGTSFQATNPEGVLLPLLARRKFEVESTLAAACTEIDRIAEHYRAGRLRSDPHRLIEVLSDRELIRERVDRLSNSATSHMWALDRATLHRQARR
;
A
#
# COMPACT_ATOMS: atom_id res chain seq x y z
N MET A 1 29.93 -7.63 -8.06
CA MET A 1 30.72 -7.04 -6.96
C MET A 1 30.40 -7.64 -5.59
N TYR A 2 29.20 -7.44 -5.03
CA TYR A 2 28.86 -7.93 -3.68
C TYR A 2 29.10 -9.45 -3.50
N ARG A 3 28.63 -10.27 -4.45
CA ARG A 3 28.87 -11.74 -4.44
C ARG A 3 30.35 -12.10 -4.41
N CYS A 4 31.17 -11.40 -5.20
CA CYS A 4 32.62 -11.58 -5.21
C CYS A 4 33.27 -11.28 -3.84
N LEU A 5 32.69 -10.38 -3.05
CA LEU A 5 33.15 -10.09 -1.68
C LEU A 5 32.66 -11.12 -0.67
N LEU A 6 31.49 -11.73 -0.89
CA LEU A 6 31.02 -12.84 -0.06
C LEU A 6 31.93 -14.06 -0.18
N ASP A 7 32.40 -14.36 -1.40
CA ASP A 7 33.27 -15.52 -1.65
C ASP A 7 34.69 -15.34 -1.09
N ARG A 8 35.19 -14.09 -1.04
CA ARG A 8 36.56 -13.78 -0.62
C ARG A 8 36.68 -13.24 0.81
N GLY A 9 35.56 -12.85 1.42
CA GLY A 9 35.50 -12.18 2.72
C GLY A 9 35.98 -10.73 2.70
N ARG A 10 37.22 -10.49 2.24
CA ARG A 10 37.85 -9.17 2.17
C ARG A 10 38.68 -9.04 0.89
N ALA A 11 38.54 -7.93 0.17
CA ALA A 11 39.31 -7.70 -1.07
C ALA A 11 39.55 -6.20 -1.32
N VAL A 12 40.66 -5.85 -1.96
CA VAL A 12 40.93 -4.46 -2.38
C VAL A 12 40.28 -4.14 -3.73
N PRO A 13 40.03 -2.86 -4.07
CA PRO A 13 39.33 -2.48 -5.29
C PRO A 13 39.94 -3.07 -6.58
N ALA A 14 41.27 -3.08 -6.68
CA ALA A 14 42.01 -3.61 -7.83
C ALA A 14 41.78 -5.13 -8.04
N GLU A 15 41.73 -5.92 -6.96
CA GLU A 15 41.46 -7.36 -7.04
C GLU A 15 40.04 -7.64 -7.54
N ILE A 16 39.08 -6.82 -7.12
CA ILE A 16 37.69 -6.92 -7.53
C ILE A 16 37.53 -6.49 -8.99
N ALA A 17 38.21 -5.42 -9.40
CA ALA A 17 38.24 -4.93 -10.77
C ALA A 17 38.78 -6.00 -11.73
N ASN A 18 39.95 -6.56 -11.40
CA ASN A 18 40.57 -7.64 -12.17
C ASN A 18 39.69 -8.88 -12.26
N SER A 19 39.10 -9.29 -11.14
CA SER A 19 38.26 -10.49 -11.10
C SER A 19 36.93 -10.35 -11.85
N LEU A 20 36.42 -9.13 -11.98
CA LEU A 20 35.16 -8.86 -12.68
C LEU A 20 35.37 -8.35 -14.10
N GLY A 21 36.62 -8.09 -14.51
CA GLY A 21 36.94 -7.51 -15.81
C GLY A 21 36.39 -6.10 -16.00
N VAL A 22 36.30 -5.30 -14.93
CA VAL A 22 35.74 -3.94 -14.95
C VAL A 22 36.77 -2.92 -14.46
N SER A 23 36.53 -1.63 -14.70
CA SER A 23 37.40 -0.57 -14.19
C SER A 23 37.32 -0.44 -12.66
N GLU A 24 38.41 -0.02 -12.02
CA GLU A 24 38.40 0.32 -10.59
C GLU A 24 37.39 1.43 -10.26
N THR A 25 37.20 2.38 -11.17
CA THR A 25 36.21 3.46 -11.01
C THR A 25 34.78 2.91 -10.89
N ASP A 26 34.43 1.88 -11.66
CA ASP A 26 33.11 1.24 -11.59
C ASP A 26 32.94 0.42 -10.31
N VAL A 27 34.03 -0.21 -9.82
CA VAL A 27 34.07 -0.87 -8.51
C VAL A 27 33.83 0.16 -7.40
N LEU A 28 34.54 1.29 -7.40
CA LEU A 28 34.37 2.33 -6.39
C LEU A 28 32.95 2.92 -6.40
N ARG A 29 32.37 3.19 -7.59
CA ARG A 29 30.98 3.66 -7.72
C ARG A 29 29.99 2.65 -7.15
N SER A 30 30.18 1.37 -7.46
CA SER A 30 29.33 0.28 -6.94
C SER A 30 29.50 0.11 -5.44
N ALA A 31 30.72 0.26 -4.91
CA ALA A 31 31.02 0.19 -3.50
C ALA A 31 30.34 1.31 -2.71
N SER A 32 30.32 2.54 -3.23
CA SER A 32 29.59 3.66 -2.60
C SER A 32 28.11 3.34 -2.41
N ARG A 33 27.44 2.82 -3.46
CA ARG A 33 26.02 2.41 -3.37
C ARG A 33 25.79 1.28 -2.36
N LEU A 34 26.66 0.27 -2.34
CA LEU A 34 26.53 -0.82 -1.36
C LEU A 34 26.79 -0.35 0.07
N ARG A 35 27.66 0.64 0.25
CA ARG A 35 27.91 1.27 1.56
C ARG A 35 26.70 2.07 2.05
N GLU A 36 26.05 2.82 1.17
CA GLU A 36 24.80 3.54 1.49
C GLU A 36 23.69 2.58 1.95
N LEU A 37 23.67 1.37 1.38
CA LEU A 37 22.76 0.30 1.79
C LEU A 37 23.24 -0.49 3.02
N GLY A 38 24.41 -0.19 3.58
CA GLY A 38 24.99 -0.92 4.71
C GLY A 38 25.50 -2.33 4.38
N LEU A 39 25.54 -2.71 3.09
CA LEU A 39 25.95 -4.04 2.62
C LEU A 39 27.46 -4.21 2.56
N LEU A 40 28.23 -3.14 2.78
CA LEU A 40 29.67 -3.15 2.65
C LEU A 40 30.31 -2.23 3.70
N HIS A 41 31.42 -2.69 4.28
CA HIS A 41 32.32 -1.91 5.13
C HIS A 41 33.67 -1.68 4.44
N GLY A 42 34.31 -0.55 4.76
CA GLY A 42 35.63 -0.17 4.22
C GLY A 42 35.59 1.12 3.37
N SER A 43 36.73 1.78 3.26
CA SER A 43 36.92 3.03 2.50
C SER A 43 37.67 2.83 1.19
N ALA A 44 37.52 3.79 0.27
CA ALA A 44 38.35 3.85 -0.93
C ALA A 44 39.84 3.86 -0.52
N GLY A 45 40.63 2.97 -1.12
CA GLY A 45 42.04 2.75 -0.77
C GLY A 45 42.28 1.74 0.36
N THR A 46 41.22 1.22 0.99
CA THR A 46 41.30 0.09 1.94
C THR A 46 40.57 -1.13 1.40
N SER A 47 40.76 -2.28 2.03
CA SER A 47 40.02 -3.49 1.67
C SER A 47 38.52 -3.34 1.98
N PHE A 48 37.66 -3.74 1.05
CA PHE A 48 36.23 -3.88 1.26
C PHE A 48 35.90 -5.20 1.93
N GLN A 49 34.88 -5.17 2.79
CA GLN A 49 34.34 -6.35 3.47
C GLN A 49 32.82 -6.36 3.34
N ALA A 50 32.26 -7.51 2.95
CA ALA A 50 30.82 -7.69 2.87
C ALA A 50 30.19 -7.77 4.28
N THR A 51 29.03 -7.14 4.46
CA THR A 51 28.19 -7.33 5.63
C THR A 51 27.32 -8.58 5.44
N ASN A 52 26.93 -9.26 6.53
CA ASN A 52 25.99 -10.38 6.47
C ASN A 52 24.68 -9.92 5.79
N PRO A 53 24.27 -10.53 4.66
CA PRO A 53 23.07 -10.11 3.93
C PRO A 53 21.80 -10.27 4.77
N GLU A 54 21.66 -11.30 5.60
CA GLU A 54 20.45 -11.51 6.39
C GLU A 54 20.26 -10.38 7.42
N GLY A 55 21.35 -9.92 8.03
CA GLY A 55 21.34 -8.83 9.00
C GLY A 55 21.04 -7.44 8.42
N VAL A 56 21.14 -7.28 7.10
CA VAL A 56 20.96 -5.98 6.42
C VAL A 56 19.72 -5.97 5.51
N LEU A 57 19.54 -7.00 4.69
CA LEU A 57 18.47 -7.05 3.70
C LEU A 57 17.08 -7.18 4.35
N LEU A 58 16.95 -7.95 5.43
CA LEU A 58 15.66 -8.09 6.12
C LEU A 58 15.19 -6.76 6.72
N PRO A 59 16.02 -6.00 7.47
CA PRO A 59 15.66 -4.65 7.91
C PRO A 59 15.35 -3.68 6.76
N LEU A 60 16.12 -3.71 5.67
CA LEU A 60 15.86 -2.85 4.50
C LEU A 60 14.50 -3.15 3.87
N LEU A 61 14.15 -4.43 3.71
CA LEU A 61 12.86 -4.85 3.19
C LEU A 61 11.71 -4.45 4.13
N ALA A 62 11.88 -4.66 5.44
CA ALA A 62 10.90 -4.27 6.44
C ALA A 62 10.66 -2.76 6.42
N ARG A 63 11.73 -1.96 6.35
CA ARG A 63 11.65 -0.50 6.20
C ARG A 63 10.91 -0.11 4.92
N ARG A 64 11.25 -0.74 3.79
CA ARG A 64 10.60 -0.42 2.51
C ARG A 64 9.11 -0.75 2.52
N LYS A 65 8.73 -1.87 3.13
CA LYS A 65 7.33 -2.26 3.31
C LYS A 65 6.58 -1.22 4.13
N PHE A 66 7.17 -0.78 5.26
CA PHE A 66 6.59 0.25 6.11
C PHE A 66 6.40 1.59 5.37
N GLU A 67 7.38 2.04 4.58
CA GLU A 67 7.28 3.27 3.78
C GLU A 67 6.11 3.22 2.79
N VAL A 68 5.90 2.07 2.14
CA VAL A 68 4.80 1.86 1.20
C VAL A 68 3.45 1.85 1.91
N GLU A 69 3.33 1.10 3.02
CA GLU A 69 2.11 1.03 3.82
C GLU A 69 1.71 2.40 4.37
N SER A 70 2.68 3.17 4.85
CA SER A 70 2.47 4.54 5.34
C SER A 70 1.97 5.47 4.22
N THR A 71 2.58 5.38 3.03
CA THR A 71 2.15 6.17 1.87
C THR A 71 0.73 5.83 1.44
N LEU A 72 0.39 4.53 1.43
CA LEU A 72 -0.96 4.07 1.13
C LEU A 72 -1.98 4.57 2.15
N ALA A 73 -1.67 4.48 3.45
CA ALA A 73 -2.54 4.97 4.51
C ALA A 73 -2.80 6.49 4.40
N ALA A 74 -1.77 7.27 4.03
CA ALA A 74 -1.93 8.70 3.77
C ALA A 74 -2.85 8.97 2.56
N ALA A 75 -2.70 8.21 1.48
CA ALA A 75 -3.56 8.32 0.31
C ALA A 75 -5.03 7.99 0.62
N CYS A 76 -5.29 6.92 1.39
CA CYS A 76 -6.64 6.57 1.82
C CYS A 76 -7.29 7.69 2.65
N THR A 77 -6.53 8.28 3.58
CA THR A 77 -7.00 9.42 4.38
C THR A 77 -7.44 10.60 3.51
N GLU A 78 -6.66 10.93 2.47
CA GLU A 78 -7.05 12.01 1.54
C GLU A 78 -8.26 11.65 0.68
N ILE A 79 -8.38 10.40 0.25
CA ILE A 79 -9.58 9.91 -0.47
C ILE A 79 -10.82 10.06 0.41
N ASP A 80 -10.75 9.67 1.68
CA ASP A 80 -11.85 9.81 2.64
C ASP A 80 -12.23 11.29 2.84
N ARG A 81 -11.24 12.17 2.93
CA ARG A 81 -11.46 13.62 3.03
C ARG A 81 -12.18 14.19 1.81
N ILE A 82 -11.81 13.75 0.60
CA ILE A 82 -12.46 14.13 -0.66
C ILE A 82 -13.88 13.57 -0.71
N ALA A 83 -14.09 12.32 -0.31
CA ALA A 83 -15.41 11.69 -0.28
C ALA A 83 -16.37 12.41 0.68
N GLU A 84 -15.88 12.85 1.85
CA GLU A 84 -16.65 13.66 2.78
C GLU A 84 -17.02 15.01 2.17
N HIS A 85 -16.08 15.72 1.54
CA HIS A 85 -16.38 16.98 0.85
C HIS A 85 -17.42 16.81 -0.26
N TYR A 86 -17.32 15.72 -1.03
CA TYR A 86 -18.29 15.39 -2.06
C TYR A 86 -19.69 15.19 -1.47
N ARG A 87 -19.81 14.40 -0.38
CA ARG A 87 -21.09 14.19 0.32
C ARG A 87 -21.65 15.51 0.88
N ALA A 88 -20.84 16.30 1.57
CA ALA A 88 -21.24 17.58 2.16
C ALA A 88 -21.66 18.62 1.11
N GLY A 89 -20.95 18.69 -0.02
CA GLY A 89 -21.28 19.58 -1.13
C GLY A 89 -22.60 19.21 -1.81
N ARG A 90 -22.88 17.91 -1.96
CA ARG A 90 -24.15 17.39 -2.49
C ARG A 90 -25.32 17.68 -1.57
N LEU A 91 -25.14 17.55 -0.26
CA LEU A 91 -26.13 17.91 0.77
C LEU A 91 -26.52 19.39 0.73
N ARG A 92 -25.54 20.30 0.52
CA ARG A 92 -25.80 21.75 0.47
C ARG A 92 -26.40 22.24 -0.84
N SER A 93 -26.09 21.59 -1.97
CA SER A 93 -26.47 22.07 -3.29
C SER A 93 -27.85 21.60 -3.76
N ASP A 94 -28.39 20.51 -3.20
CA ASP A 94 -29.71 20.01 -3.60
C ASP A 94 -30.37 19.15 -2.49
N PRO A 95 -31.13 19.78 -1.54
CA PRO A 95 -31.83 19.06 -0.48
C PRO A 95 -32.85 18.04 -1.00
N HIS A 96 -33.37 18.20 -2.23
CA HIS A 96 -34.33 17.27 -2.82
C HIS A 96 -33.69 15.95 -3.30
N ARG A 97 -32.37 15.89 -3.45
CA ARG A 97 -31.63 14.65 -3.75
C ARG A 97 -31.46 13.71 -2.54
N LEU A 98 -31.92 14.09 -1.35
CA LEU A 98 -32.08 13.14 -0.23
C LEU A 98 -33.28 12.19 -0.43
N ILE A 99 -34.22 12.56 -1.30
CA ILE A 99 -35.45 11.80 -1.50
C ILE A 99 -35.37 11.14 -2.88
N GLU A 100 -34.94 9.87 -2.88
CA GLU A 100 -35.01 9.01 -4.06
C GLU A 100 -36.42 8.41 -4.13
N VAL A 101 -37.29 8.94 -4.99
CA VAL A 101 -38.63 8.36 -5.22
C VAL A 101 -38.50 7.25 -6.26
N LEU A 102 -38.35 6.02 -5.79
CA LEU A 102 -38.41 4.83 -6.62
C LEU A 102 -39.86 4.38 -6.76
N SER A 103 -40.35 4.25 -8.00
CA SER A 103 -41.72 3.80 -8.28
C SER A 103 -41.77 2.33 -8.73
N ASP A 104 -40.62 1.75 -9.06
CA ASP A 104 -40.50 0.37 -9.54
C ASP A 104 -40.06 -0.56 -8.40
N ARG A 105 -40.79 -1.67 -8.25
CA ARG A 105 -40.66 -2.60 -7.13
C ARG A 105 -39.33 -3.34 -7.14
N GLU A 106 -38.82 -3.71 -8.31
CA GLU A 106 -37.54 -4.39 -8.48
C GLU A 106 -36.37 -3.45 -8.11
N LEU A 107 -36.45 -2.19 -8.53
CA LEU A 107 -35.47 -1.14 -8.18
C LEU A 107 -35.49 -0.82 -6.68
N ILE A 108 -36.68 -0.78 -6.06
CA ILE A 108 -36.80 -0.62 -4.60
C ILE A 108 -36.07 -1.76 -3.89
N ARG A 109 -36.28 -3.01 -4.32
CA ARG A 109 -35.66 -4.18 -3.69
C ARG A 109 -34.14 -4.16 -3.79
N GLU A 110 -33.61 -3.94 -5.00
CA GLU A 110 -32.17 -3.86 -5.22
C GLU A 110 -31.51 -2.73 -4.42
N ARG A 111 -32.22 -1.61 -4.27
CA ARG A 111 -31.74 -0.46 -3.49
C ARG A 111 -31.71 -0.75 -2.00
N VAL A 112 -32.75 -1.39 -1.46
CA VAL A 112 -32.82 -1.84 -0.06
C VAL A 112 -31.73 -2.85 0.24
N ASP A 113 -31.46 -3.80 -0.65
CA ASP A 113 -30.41 -4.81 -0.47
C ASP A 113 -29.01 -4.15 -0.41
N ARG A 114 -28.74 -3.19 -1.31
CA ARG A 114 -27.48 -2.42 -1.27
C ARG A 114 -27.32 -1.60 0.01
N LEU A 115 -28.39 -0.93 0.45
CA LEU A 115 -28.38 -0.16 1.69
C LEU A 115 -28.10 -1.06 2.89
N SER A 116 -28.79 -2.20 2.99
CA SER A 116 -28.61 -3.20 4.03
C SER A 116 -27.17 -3.70 4.12
N ASN A 117 -26.55 -3.97 2.96
CA ASN A 117 -25.17 -4.48 2.89
C ASN A 117 -24.10 -3.41 3.18
N SER A 118 -24.45 -2.13 3.07
CA SER A 118 -23.54 -1.00 3.32
C SER A 118 -23.64 -0.41 4.73
N ALA A 119 -24.64 -0.82 5.51
CA ALA A 119 -24.91 -0.26 6.82
C ALA A 119 -23.84 -0.70 7.83
N THR A 120 -23.13 0.26 8.42
CA THR A 120 -22.05 0.03 9.38
C THR A 120 -22.46 0.18 10.84
N SER A 121 -23.70 0.60 11.12
CA SER A 121 -24.19 0.81 12.49
C SER A 121 -25.56 0.20 12.71
N HIS A 122 -26.65 0.87 12.30
CA HIS A 122 -28.02 0.39 12.53
C HIS A 122 -28.93 0.78 11.37
N MET A 123 -29.86 -0.11 11.02
CA MET A 123 -30.90 0.12 10.02
C MET A 123 -32.25 -0.24 10.62
N TRP A 124 -33.21 0.68 10.55
CA TRP A 124 -34.60 0.45 10.96
C TRP A 124 -35.51 0.53 9.74
N ALA A 125 -36.27 -0.53 9.50
CA ALA A 125 -37.24 -0.60 8.41
C ALA A 125 -38.66 -0.67 9.00
N LEU A 126 -39.55 0.16 8.46
CA LEU A 126 -40.98 0.12 8.77
C LEU A 126 -41.72 -0.26 7.49
N ASP A 127 -42.32 -1.45 7.48
CA ASP A 127 -43.13 -1.92 6.35
C ASP A 127 -44.61 -2.02 6.73
N ARG A 128 -45.49 -1.79 5.77
CA ARG A 128 -46.93 -1.93 5.96
C ARG A 128 -47.29 -3.40 5.84
N ALA A 129 -47.70 -4.03 6.94
CA ALA A 129 -48.21 -5.40 6.91
C ALA A 129 -49.42 -5.52 5.97
N THR A 130 -49.26 -6.18 4.83
CA THR A 130 -50.39 -6.61 3.99
C THR A 130 -51.11 -7.75 4.70
N LEU A 131 -52.16 -7.42 5.45
CA LEU A 131 -53.10 -8.40 5.99
C LEU A 131 -53.76 -9.14 4.83
N HIS A 132 -53.30 -10.36 4.54
CA HIS A 132 -54.04 -11.29 3.68
C HIS A 132 -55.33 -11.68 4.40
N ARG A 133 -56.44 -11.04 4.02
CA ARG A 133 -57.80 -11.45 4.39
C ARG A 133 -58.08 -12.78 3.66
N GLN A 134 -57.71 -13.91 4.27
CA GLN A 134 -58.19 -15.20 3.81
C GLN A 134 -59.69 -15.28 4.12
N ALA A 135 -60.50 -15.19 3.08
CA ALA A 135 -61.87 -15.65 3.11
C ALA A 135 -61.86 -17.16 3.39
N ARG A 136 -62.39 -17.57 4.54
CA ARG A 136 -62.87 -18.93 4.77
C ARG A 136 -64.35 -18.84 5.08
N ARG A 137 -65.11 -19.36 4.11
CA ARG A 137 -66.47 -19.94 4.10
C ARG A 137 -67.45 -19.48 5.16
#